data_AF-A0A7Z9UE00-F1
#
_entry.id   AF-A0A7Z9UE00-F1
#
_cell.length_a   1.000
_cell.length_b   1.000
_cell.length_c   1.000
_cell.angle_alpha   90.00
_cell.angle_beta   90.00
_cell.angle_gamma   90.00
#
_symmetry.space_group_name_H-M   'P 1'
#
loop_
_entity.id
_entity.type
_entity.pdbx_description
1 polymer ?
#
loop_
_entity_poly.entity_id
_entity_poly.type
_entity_poly.pdbx_seq_one_letter_code
_entity_poly.pdbx_strand_id
1 'polypeptide(L)' 'MTKSEAISVIQELPEDVTVSQIIEALQIRERNLQAIASIEAGKGIPQEEVDKIVDRWLEE' A
#
# COMPACT_ATOMS: atom_id res chain seq x y z
N MET A 1 -0.93 5.44 11.20
CA MET A 1 0.39 6.12 11.07
C MET A 1 0.50 7.28 12.06
N THR A 2 1.68 7.50 12.65
CA THR A 2 1.98 8.63 13.53
C THR A 2 2.46 9.85 12.74
N LYS A 3 2.47 11.04 13.38
CA LYS A 3 2.97 12.28 12.76
C LYS A 3 4.43 12.15 12.29
N SER A 4 5.30 11.55 13.10
CA SER A 4 6.73 11.42 12.77
C SER A 4 6.95 10.53 11.56
N GLU A 5 6.22 9.41 11.46
CA GLU A 5 6.25 8.52 10.29
C GLU A 5 5.74 9.22 9.03
N ALA A 6 4.68 10.03 9.15
CA ALA A 6 4.17 10.81 8.02
C ALA A 6 5.22 11.81 7.51
N ILE A 7 5.94 12.48 8.42
CA ILE A 7 7.02 13.40 8.05
C ILE A 7 8.15 12.65 7.33
N SER A 8 8.55 11.47 7.81
CA SER A 8 9.56 10.65 7.13
C SER A 8 9.14 10.29 5.71
N VAL A 9 7.89 9.86 5.50
CA VAL A 9 7.38 9.57 4.16
C VAL A 9 7.41 10.81 3.28
N ILE A 10 7.01 11.97 3.79
CA ILE A 10 7.03 13.24 3.03
C ILE A 10 8.45 13.61 2.62
N GLN A 11 9.44 13.39 3.48
CA GLN A 11 10.86 13.69 3.20
C GLN A 11 11.47 12.80 2.12
N GLU A 12 10.87 11.63 1.84
CA GLU A 12 11.31 10.72 0.78
C GLU A 12 10.68 11.07 -0.58
N LEU A 13 9.68 11.96 -0.61
CA LEU A 13 9.02 12.36 -1.86
C LEU A 13 9.86 13.38 -2.65
N PRO A 14 9.71 13.42 -3.99
CA PRO A 14 10.30 14.47 -4.81
C PRO A 14 9.85 15.87 -4.39
N GLU A 15 10.70 16.88 -4.56
CA GLU A 15 10.44 18.28 -4.14
C GLU A 15 9.27 18.95 -4.88
N ASP A 16 8.89 18.44 -6.06
CA ASP A 16 7.86 19.00 -6.94
C ASP A 16 6.47 18.35 -6.75
N VAL A 17 6.30 17.48 -5.75
CA VAL A 17 5.01 16.85 -5.48
C VAL A 17 3.98 17.85 -4.95
N THR A 18 2.74 17.70 -5.42
CA THR A 18 1.60 18.46 -4.92
C THR A 18 1.11 17.91 -3.58
N VAL A 19 0.35 18.73 -2.83
CA VAL A 19 -0.31 18.29 -1.58
C VAL A 19 -1.21 17.06 -1.82
N SER A 20 -1.89 16.98 -2.96
CA SER A 20 -2.72 15.81 -3.30
C SER A 20 -1.91 14.53 -3.44
N GLN A 21 -0.74 14.60 -4.08
CA GLN A 21 0.17 13.45 -4.21
C GLN A 21 0.79 13.05 -2.86
N ILE A 22 1.08 14.03 -2.00
CA ILE A 22 1.51 13.75 -0.62
C ILE A 22 0.44 12.95 0.13
N ILE A 23 -0.82 13.40 0.08
CA ILE A 23 -1.93 12.72 0.74
C ILE A 23 -2.09 11.29 0.20
N GLU A 24 -2.01 11.10 -1.12
CA GLU A 24 -2.09 9.79 -1.75
C GLU A 24 -0.96 8.87 -1.27
N ALA A 25 0.29 9.34 -1.27
CA ALA A 25 1.44 8.57 -0.81
C ALA A 25 1.28 8.11 0.65
N LEU A 26 0.81 9.00 1.52
CA LEU A 26 0.50 8.70 2.91
C LEU A 26 -0.59 7.63 3.06
N GLN A 27 -1.66 7.73 2.27
CA GLN A 27 -2.75 6.73 2.27
C GLN A 27 -2.30 5.37 1.73
N ILE A 28 -1.47 5.35 0.69
CA ILE A 28 -0.89 4.10 0.15
C ILE A 28 -0.01 3.46 1.21
N ARG A 29 0.84 4.25 1.90
CA ARG A 29 1.68 3.73 2.98
C ARG A 29 0.86 3.11 4.11
N GLU A 30 -0.21 3.78 4.52
CA GLU A 30 -1.10 3.26 5.57
C GLU A 30 -1.81 1.98 5.15
N ARG A 31 -2.33 1.92 3.93
CA ARG A 31 -2.93 0.69 3.36
C ARG A 31 -1.93 -0.46 3.33
N ASN A 32 -0.69 -0.21 2.92
CA ASN A 32 0.35 -1.25 2.87
C ASN A 32 0.69 -1.78 4.28
N LEU A 33 0.82 -0.90 5.28
CA LEU A 33 1.06 -1.32 6.66
C LEU A 33 -0.08 -2.20 7.20
N GLN A 34 -1.33 -1.84 6.89
CA GLN A 34 -2.49 -2.66 7.27
C GLN A 34 -2.51 -4.01 6.55
N ALA A 35 -2.13 -4.05 5.28
CA ALA A 35 -2.05 -5.27 4.50
C ALA A 35 -0.99 -6.22 5.09
N ILE A 36 0.20 -5.71 5.41
CA ILE A 36 1.28 -6.48 6.05
C ILE A 36 0.81 -7.04 7.40
N ALA A 37 0.25 -6.20 8.26
CA ALA A 37 -0.27 -6.65 9.56
C ALA A 37 -1.37 -7.73 9.42
N SER A 38 -2.20 -7.65 8.37
CA SER A 38 -3.22 -8.65 8.08
C SER A 38 -2.62 -10.00 7.65
N ILE A 39 -1.55 -9.97 6.84
CA ILE A 39 -0.81 -11.16 6.44
C ILE A 39 -0.15 -11.82 7.66
N GLU A 40 0.51 -11.04 8.51
CA GLU A 40 1.12 -11.53 9.77
C GLU A 40 0.09 -12.12 10.73
N ALA A 41 -1.14 -11.59 10.75
CA ALA A 41 -2.27 -12.14 11.50
C ALA A 41 -2.90 -13.40 10.85
N GLY A 42 -2.33 -13.91 9.76
CA GLY A 42 -2.83 -15.09 9.05
C GLY A 42 -4.09 -14.85 8.20
N LYS A 43 -4.43 -13.58 7.92
CA LYS A 43 -5.61 -13.19 7.12
C LYS A 43 -5.29 -12.94 5.64
N GLY A 44 -4.18 -13.47 5.15
CA GLY A 44 -3.86 -13.50 3.72
C GLY A 44 -4.71 -14.51 2.97
N ILE A 45 -4.55 -14.57 1.65
CA ILE A 45 -5.12 -15.62 0.80
C ILE A 45 -4.00 -16.56 0.32
N PRO A 46 -4.28 -17.85 0.08
CA PRO A 46 -3.31 -18.77 -0.52
C PRO A 46 -2.83 -18.27 -1.89
N GLN A 47 -1.59 -18.60 -2.24
CA GLN A 47 -1.00 -18.20 -3.51
C GLN A 47 -1.82 -18.69 -4.71
N GLU A 48 -2.39 -19.89 -4.63
CA GLU A 48 -3.20 -20.48 -5.71
C GLU A 48 -4.51 -19.69 -5.94
N GLU A 49 -5.00 -18.95 -4.95
CA GLU A 49 -6.15 -18.07 -5.13
C GLU A 49 -5.74 -16.74 -5.78
N VAL A 50 -4.54 -16.24 -5.50
CA VAL A 50 -3.96 -15.06 -6.16
C VAL A 50 -3.81 -15.34 -7.66
N ASP A 51 -3.24 -16.49 -8.02
CA ASP A 51 -2.99 -16.85 -9.42
C ASP A 51 -4.29 -16.86 -10.24
N LYS A 52 -5.37 -17.42 -9.70
CA LYS A 52 -6.71 -17.41 -10.35
C LYS A 52 -7.27 -16.00 -10.56
N ILE A 53 -7.04 -15.09 -9.62
CA ILE A 53 -7.51 -13.70 -9.72
C ILE A 53 -6.75 -13.00 -10.84
N VAL A 54 -5.43 -13.20 -10.91
CA VAL A 54 -4.55 -12.59 -11.91
C VAL A 54 -4.88 -13.12 -13.31
N ASP A 55 -5.04 -14.44 -13.46
CA ASP A 55 -5.38 -15.06 -14.75
C ASP A 55 -6.67 -14.48 -15.32
N ARG A 56 -7.70 -14.32 -14.48
CA ARG A 56 -8.98 -13.72 -14.89
C ARG A 56 -8.83 -12.28 -15.42
N TRP A 57 -7.96 -11.47 -14.84
CA TRP A 57 -7.72 -10.10 -15.33
C TRP A 57 -6.98 -10.06 -16.67
N LEU A 58 -6.21 -11.10 -17.00
CA LEU A 58 -5.47 -11.19 -18.26
C LEU A 58 -6.33 -11.77 -19.40
N GLU A 59 -7.46 -12.39 -19.07
CA GLU A 59 -8.46 -12.89 -20.03
C GLU A 59 -9.51 -11.82 -20.42
N GLU A 60 -9.50 -10.65 -19.78
CA GLU A 60 -10.34 -9.45 -20.07
C GLU A 60 -9.63 -8.44 -20.99
#